data_AF-A0A1Y4VIV7-F1
#
_entry.id   AF-A0A1Y4VIV7-F1
#
_cell.length_a   1.000
_cell.length_b   1.000
_cell.length_c   1.000
_cell.angle_alpha   90.00
_cell.angle_beta   90.00
_cell.angle_gamma   90.00
#
_symmetry.space_group_name_H-M   'P 1'
#
loop_
_entity.id
_entity.type
_entity.pdbx_description
1 polymer ?
#
loop_
_entity_poly.entity_id
_entity_poly.type
_entity_poly.pdbx_seq_one_letter_code
_entity_poly.pdbx_strand_id
1 'polypeptide(L)'
;MKDKNLHIIQEVVANTCRFLLAASFIFSGFVKAVDPLGFQYKIQDYLTAFGMASWFPSFFPLLGGIILSAVEFFIGISLFFATRRTLATSLALMLMIFMTPLTLYLAIFDPVSDCGCFGDAWVLTNWETFGKNIVLLFAAMMAFRHRRMLVRFISVKMEWLVSLYTLFFVFTLSFYCLDRLPVLDFRPYKIGKNILEGMTMPEGAKPSVYESIFILEKNGEKKEFTLDNYPDSTWTFVDTRTILKEKGYEPAIHDFSMIDLNTGEDITDDVLTDIGYTFLLVAHRIEEADDSNIDLINEIYDYSVEHGYKFYCLTSSPEEQIELWKDKTGAEYPFCQMDDITLKTMVRSNPGLILIKNGTILNKWSDEDIPDEYVLTDKLENLSLGKQKVSSDTHTVGYVFLWFVIPLLLVLGVDVLVVRRRERKNAKRKQQEEEMKSKELKTENPKIEEQE
;
A
#
# COMPACT_ATOMS: atom_id res chain seq x y z
N MET A 1 13.44 -7.55 -46.08
CA MET A 1 13.26 -8.56 -45.00
C MET A 1 13.88 -8.12 -43.67
N LYS A 2 15.12 -7.59 -43.67
CA LYS A 2 15.80 -7.11 -42.44
C LYS A 2 15.01 -6.04 -41.68
N ASP A 3 14.46 -5.05 -42.37
CA ASP A 3 13.69 -3.95 -41.73
C ASP A 3 12.34 -4.41 -41.16
N LYS A 4 11.68 -5.38 -41.81
CA LYS A 4 10.43 -5.97 -41.33
C LYS A 4 10.65 -6.76 -40.03
N ASN A 5 11.75 -7.52 -39.96
CA ASN A 5 12.11 -8.25 -38.76
C ASN A 5 12.51 -7.30 -37.61
N LEU A 6 13.22 -6.22 -37.92
CA LEU A 6 13.57 -5.19 -36.93
C LEU A 6 12.33 -4.50 -36.34
N HIS A 7 11.34 -4.18 -37.19
CA HIS A 7 10.08 -3.58 -36.74
C HIS A 7 9.28 -4.53 -35.83
N ILE A 8 9.23 -5.82 -36.16
CA ILE A 8 8.56 -6.83 -35.32
C ILE A 8 9.26 -6.97 -33.96
N ILE A 9 10.60 -7.01 -33.95
CA ILE A 9 11.37 -7.08 -32.69
C ILE A 9 11.09 -5.85 -31.83
N GLN A 10 11.10 -4.65 -32.41
CA GLN A 10 10.80 -3.41 -31.68
C GLN A 10 9.39 -3.40 -31.10
N GLU A 11 8.40 -3.92 -31.84
CA GLU A 11 7.02 -4.03 -31.37
C GLU A 11 6.88 -5.02 -30.20
N VAL A 12 7.52 -6.18 -30.29
CA VAL A 12 7.52 -7.19 -29.22
C VAL A 12 8.19 -6.64 -27.96
N VAL A 13 9.36 -6.01 -28.10
CA VAL A 13 10.08 -5.41 -26.98
C VAL A 13 9.25 -4.30 -26.33
N ALA A 14 8.68 -3.39 -27.13
CA ALA A 14 7.88 -2.28 -26.62
C ALA A 14 6.64 -2.75 -25.84
N ASN A 15 5.94 -3.78 -26.33
CA ASN A 15 4.78 -4.32 -25.63
C ASN A 15 5.19 -5.13 -24.39
N THR A 16 6.33 -5.84 -24.42
CA THR A 16 6.86 -6.53 -23.22
C THR A 16 7.20 -5.53 -22.12
N CYS A 17 7.95 -4.47 -22.45
CA CYS A 17 8.27 -3.38 -21.53
C CYS A 17 7.00 -2.69 -21.00
N ARG A 18 5.99 -2.49 -21.87
CA ARG A 18 4.69 -1.93 -21.47
C ARG A 18 4.01 -2.80 -20.42
N PHE A 19 3.93 -4.12 -20.61
CA PHE A 19 3.26 -5.00 -19.65
C PHE A 19 4.02 -5.10 -18.33
N LEU A 20 5.35 -5.10 -18.37
CA LEU A 20 6.18 -5.07 -17.18
C LEU A 20 5.96 -3.78 -16.36
N LEU A 21 5.91 -2.62 -17.03
CA LEU A 21 5.54 -1.36 -16.39
C LEU A 21 4.11 -1.41 -15.85
N ALA A 22 3.15 -1.80 -16.69
CA ALA A 22 1.74 -1.85 -16.31
C ALA A 22 1.52 -2.69 -15.06
N ALA A 23 2.09 -3.91 -15.00
CA ALA A 23 2.00 -4.77 -13.83
C ALA A 23 2.61 -4.11 -12.59
N SER A 24 3.81 -3.52 -12.72
CA SER A 24 4.50 -2.87 -11.60
C SER A 24 3.72 -1.67 -11.05
N PHE A 25 3.21 -0.81 -11.92
CA PHE A 25 2.45 0.39 -11.55
C PHE A 25 1.04 0.07 -11.03
N ILE A 26 0.36 -0.93 -11.61
CA ILE A 26 -0.94 -1.41 -11.10
C ILE A 26 -0.75 -1.96 -9.69
N PHE A 27 0.25 -2.81 -9.47
CA PHE A 27 0.51 -3.39 -8.16
C PHE A 27 0.92 -2.33 -7.13
N SER A 28 1.88 -1.46 -7.48
CA SER A 28 2.32 -0.31 -6.66
C SER A 28 1.16 0.59 -6.25
N GLY A 29 0.39 1.07 -7.23
CA GLY A 29 -0.73 1.98 -6.98
C GLY A 29 -1.86 1.30 -6.18
N PHE A 30 -2.14 0.02 -6.45
CA PHE A 30 -3.16 -0.72 -5.71
C PHE A 30 -2.80 -0.94 -4.25
N VAL A 31 -1.58 -1.40 -3.94
CA VAL A 31 -1.18 -1.65 -2.54
C VAL A 31 -1.20 -0.36 -1.73
N LYS A 32 -0.71 0.75 -2.29
CA LYS A 32 -0.77 2.08 -1.65
C LYS A 32 -2.20 2.58 -1.47
N ALA A 33 -3.10 2.24 -2.40
CA ALA A 33 -4.50 2.62 -2.30
C ALA A 33 -5.27 1.81 -1.23
N VAL A 34 -4.83 0.58 -0.94
CA VAL A 34 -5.39 -0.28 0.12
C VAL A 34 -4.89 0.11 1.51
N ASP A 35 -3.68 0.67 1.63
CA ASP A 35 -3.15 1.21 2.89
C ASP A 35 -2.68 2.67 2.74
N PRO A 36 -3.62 3.62 2.63
CA PRO A 36 -3.31 5.03 2.45
C PRO A 36 -2.62 5.65 3.68
N LEU A 37 -2.94 5.21 4.90
CA LEU A 37 -2.26 5.65 6.12
C LEU A 37 -0.83 5.13 6.20
N GLY A 38 -0.59 3.87 5.85
CA GLY A 38 0.76 3.33 5.75
C GLY A 38 1.63 4.14 4.78
N PHE A 39 1.07 4.50 3.62
CA PHE A 39 1.80 5.32 2.66
C PHE A 39 1.96 6.79 3.11
N GLN A 40 1.00 7.35 3.85
CA GLN A 40 1.14 8.64 4.52
C GLN A 40 2.35 8.65 5.46
N TYR A 41 2.51 7.63 6.31
CA TYR A 41 3.63 7.54 7.25
C TYR A 41 4.96 7.47 6.49
N LYS A 42 5.04 6.70 5.39
CA LYS A 42 6.25 6.72 4.54
C LYS A 42 6.55 8.10 3.99
N ILE A 43 5.57 8.85 3.50
CA ILE A 43 5.79 10.23 3.03
C ILE A 43 6.28 11.12 4.17
N GLN A 44 5.74 10.97 5.39
CA GLN A 44 6.20 11.70 6.56
C GLN A 44 7.65 11.34 6.93
N ASP A 45 8.06 10.08 6.82
CA ASP A 45 9.44 9.64 7.04
C ASP A 45 10.39 10.35 6.06
N TYR A 46 10.03 10.42 4.77
CA TYR A 46 10.81 11.16 3.78
C TYR A 46 10.89 12.66 4.11
N LEU A 47 9.75 13.29 4.43
CA LEU A 47 9.74 14.72 4.76
C LEU A 47 10.59 15.02 5.99
N THR A 48 10.57 14.13 6.98
CA THR A 48 11.39 14.25 8.19
C THR A 48 12.86 14.05 7.89
N ALA A 49 13.21 12.98 7.15
CA ALA A 49 14.59 12.68 6.75
C ALA A 49 15.23 13.80 5.92
N PHE A 50 14.45 14.48 5.08
CA PHE A 50 14.91 15.63 4.30
C PHE A 50 14.79 16.98 5.03
N GLY A 51 14.32 17.02 6.28
CA GLY A 51 14.15 18.25 7.06
C GLY A 51 13.06 19.19 6.53
N MET A 52 12.11 18.66 5.73
CA MET A 52 11.02 19.40 5.10
C MET A 52 9.67 19.22 5.80
N ALA A 53 9.59 18.46 6.90
CA ALA A 53 8.34 18.18 7.61
C ALA A 53 7.58 19.44 8.03
N SER A 54 8.29 20.50 8.45
CA SER A 54 7.68 21.77 8.86
C SER A 54 7.19 22.65 7.71
N TRP A 55 7.55 22.33 6.46
CA TRP A 55 7.17 23.13 5.29
C TRP A 55 5.77 22.80 4.77
N PHE A 56 5.25 21.64 5.16
CA PHE A 56 3.97 21.13 4.68
C PHE A 56 2.95 21.00 5.82
N PRO A 57 1.67 21.31 5.59
CA PRO A 57 0.61 21.03 6.55
C PRO A 57 0.46 19.54 6.86
N SER A 58 -0.08 19.19 8.02
CA SER A 58 -0.28 17.81 8.47
C SER A 58 -1.15 16.94 7.55
N PHE A 59 -2.12 17.54 6.83
CA PHE A 59 -2.97 16.82 5.87
C PHE A 59 -2.27 16.50 4.54
N PHE A 60 -1.13 17.16 4.25
CA PHE A 60 -0.46 17.06 2.95
C PHE A 60 0.09 15.65 2.65
N PRO A 61 0.75 14.95 3.58
CA PRO A 61 1.23 13.59 3.33
C PRO A 61 0.11 12.61 2.98
N LEU A 62 -1.06 12.73 3.63
CA LEU A 62 -2.22 11.88 3.35
C LEU A 62 -2.75 12.14 1.94
N LEU A 63 -3.02 13.41 1.62
CA LEU A 63 -3.50 13.81 0.31
C LEU A 63 -2.51 13.43 -0.79
N GLY A 64 -1.22 13.66 -0.56
CA GLY A 64 -0.13 13.28 -1.46
C GLY A 64 -0.09 11.77 -1.68
N GLY A 65 -0.28 10.98 -0.63
CA GLY A 65 -0.32 9.52 -0.71
C GLY A 65 -1.47 8.99 -1.56
N ILE A 66 -2.67 9.50 -1.34
CA ILE A 66 -3.87 9.14 -2.13
C ILE A 66 -3.71 9.58 -3.58
N ILE A 67 -3.25 10.81 -3.85
CA ILE A 67 -3.09 11.30 -5.22
C ILE A 67 -2.01 10.52 -5.95
N LEU A 68 -0.86 10.27 -5.32
CA LEU A 68 0.25 9.56 -5.95
C LEU A 68 -0.11 8.09 -6.23
N SER A 69 -0.79 7.41 -5.31
CA SER A 69 -1.31 6.05 -5.54
C SER A 69 -2.32 6.01 -6.69
N ALA A 70 -3.23 6.98 -6.77
CA ALA A 70 -4.18 7.11 -7.86
C ALA A 70 -3.49 7.37 -9.22
N VAL A 71 -2.46 8.23 -9.24
CA VAL A 71 -1.67 8.51 -10.44
C VAL A 71 -0.90 7.27 -10.90
N GLU A 72 -0.25 6.55 -9.99
CA GLU A 72 0.48 5.30 -10.31
C GLU A 72 -0.47 4.23 -10.87
N PHE A 73 -1.58 4.00 -10.19
CA PHE A 73 -2.59 3.03 -10.63
C PHE A 73 -3.16 3.42 -12.00
N PHE A 74 -3.49 4.69 -12.20
CA PHE A 74 -3.97 5.23 -13.48
C PHE A 74 -2.96 5.05 -14.61
N ILE A 75 -1.68 5.32 -14.38
CA ILE A 75 -0.60 5.09 -15.35
C ILE A 75 -0.54 3.60 -15.70
N GLY A 76 -0.56 2.73 -14.70
CA GLY A 76 -0.51 1.27 -14.87
C GLY A 76 -1.65 0.74 -15.75
N ILE A 77 -2.90 1.12 -15.45
CA ILE A 77 -4.07 0.73 -16.23
C ILE A 77 -4.05 1.34 -17.64
N SER A 78 -3.64 2.60 -17.77
CA SER A 78 -3.51 3.26 -19.07
C SER A 78 -2.47 2.58 -19.96
N LEU A 79 -1.33 2.15 -19.40
CA LEU A 79 -0.33 1.34 -20.09
C LEU A 79 -0.87 -0.05 -20.44
N PHE A 80 -1.60 -0.69 -19.54
CA PHE A 80 -2.18 -2.02 -19.77
C PHE A 80 -3.12 -2.04 -20.98
N PHE A 81 -4.04 -1.08 -21.09
CA PHE A 81 -4.98 -0.97 -22.21
C PHE A 81 -4.42 -0.21 -23.43
N ALA A 82 -3.22 0.38 -23.28
CA ALA A 82 -2.63 1.35 -24.19
C ALA A 82 -3.56 2.55 -24.50
N THR A 83 -4.32 2.97 -23.49
CA THR A 83 -5.16 4.19 -23.49
C THR A 83 -4.27 5.41 -23.26
N ARG A 84 -4.56 6.54 -23.94
CA ARG A 84 -3.80 7.80 -23.81
C ARG A 84 -2.27 7.60 -23.83
N ARG A 85 -1.79 6.74 -24.73
CA ARG A 85 -0.40 6.22 -24.79
C ARG A 85 0.70 7.28 -24.67
N THR A 86 0.50 8.48 -25.19
CA THR A 86 1.47 9.57 -25.04
C THR A 86 1.55 10.05 -23.60
N LEU A 87 0.40 10.33 -22.97
CA LEU A 87 0.34 10.77 -21.58
C LEU A 87 0.81 9.65 -20.63
N ALA A 88 0.35 8.42 -20.82
CA ALA A 88 0.72 7.29 -19.96
C ALA A 88 2.23 6.99 -20.00
N THR A 89 2.83 6.91 -21.19
CA THR A 89 4.27 6.66 -21.32
C THR A 89 5.13 7.85 -20.90
N SER A 90 4.67 9.09 -21.14
CA SER A 90 5.36 10.29 -20.63
C SER A 90 5.36 10.36 -19.11
N LEU A 91 4.20 10.13 -18.46
CA LEU A 91 4.08 10.16 -17.00
C LEU A 91 4.87 9.02 -16.36
N ALA A 92 4.80 7.81 -16.91
CA ALA A 92 5.62 6.69 -16.45
C ALA A 92 7.11 7.02 -16.51
N LEU A 93 7.57 7.57 -17.65
CA LEU A 93 8.97 7.97 -17.81
C LEU A 93 9.37 9.09 -16.84
N MET A 94 8.51 10.11 -16.67
CA MET A 94 8.74 11.20 -15.71
C MET A 94 8.88 10.66 -14.28
N LEU A 95 7.96 9.79 -13.86
CA LEU A 95 8.00 9.18 -12.53
C LEU A 95 9.26 8.33 -12.35
N MET A 96 9.66 7.55 -13.34
CA MET A 96 10.90 6.77 -13.26
C MET A 96 12.17 7.63 -13.25
N ILE A 97 12.19 8.74 -14.01
CA ILE A 97 13.31 9.70 -13.98
C ILE A 97 13.44 10.36 -12.61
N PHE A 98 12.35 10.58 -11.90
CA PHE A 98 12.37 11.11 -10.53
C PHE A 98 12.73 10.03 -9.49
N MET A 99 12.09 8.85 -9.57
CA MET A 99 12.26 7.78 -8.59
C MET A 99 13.64 7.11 -8.67
N THR A 100 14.27 7.00 -9.85
CA THR A 100 15.55 6.29 -9.98
C THR A 100 16.69 6.99 -9.23
N PRO A 101 16.93 8.32 -9.39
CA PRO A 101 17.89 9.06 -8.58
C PRO A 101 17.54 9.07 -7.10
N LEU A 102 16.25 9.20 -6.74
CA LEU A 102 15.82 9.12 -5.34
C LEU A 102 16.21 7.76 -4.73
N THR A 103 15.95 6.65 -5.42
CA THR A 103 16.33 5.32 -4.93
C THR A 103 17.84 5.09 -4.88
N LEU A 104 18.62 5.77 -5.75
CA LEU A 104 20.08 5.76 -5.63
C LEU A 104 20.53 6.48 -4.36
N TYR A 105 19.92 7.63 -4.05
CA TYR A 105 20.19 8.35 -2.80
C TYR A 105 19.87 7.46 -1.58
N LEU A 106 18.74 6.76 -1.59
CA LEU A 106 18.39 5.81 -0.53
C LEU A 106 19.39 4.66 -0.39
N ALA A 107 19.83 4.08 -1.51
CA ALA A 107 20.79 2.98 -1.51
C ALA A 107 22.18 3.37 -0.97
N ILE A 108 22.54 4.66 -1.03
CA ILE A 108 23.84 5.15 -0.57
C ILE A 108 23.78 5.66 0.87
N PHE A 109 22.74 6.42 1.23
CA PHE A 109 22.68 7.16 2.49
C PHE A 109 21.78 6.51 3.54
N ASP A 110 20.96 5.52 3.17
CA ASP A 110 20.02 4.81 4.04
C ASP A 110 19.21 5.71 5.00
N PRO A 111 18.64 6.85 4.53
CA PRO A 111 17.95 7.79 5.40
C PRO A 111 16.56 7.28 5.84
N VAL A 112 16.00 6.30 5.12
CA VAL A 112 14.75 5.61 5.43
C VAL A 112 14.93 4.11 5.13
N SER A 113 14.23 3.27 5.89
CA SER A 113 14.41 1.81 5.87
C SER A 113 14.03 1.15 4.55
N ASP A 114 13.05 1.70 3.82
CA ASP A 114 12.62 1.21 2.53
C ASP A 114 11.96 2.30 1.67
N CYS A 115 11.84 2.03 0.37
CA CYS A 115 11.32 3.02 -0.57
C CYS A 115 9.78 3.22 -0.49
N GLY A 116 9.03 2.27 0.07
CA GLY A 116 7.57 2.30 0.11
C GLY A 116 6.86 2.07 -1.24
N CYS A 117 7.58 1.68 -2.30
CA CYS A 117 7.00 1.48 -3.63
C CYS A 117 5.89 0.41 -3.65
N PHE A 118 6.04 -0.68 -2.91
CA PHE A 118 5.04 -1.75 -2.88
C PHE A 118 4.34 -1.85 -1.52
N GLY A 119 4.39 -0.78 -0.71
CA GLY A 119 3.90 -0.76 0.67
C GLY A 119 4.40 -1.95 1.48
N ASP A 120 3.60 -2.37 2.45
CA ASP A 120 3.90 -3.51 3.32
C ASP A 120 3.73 -4.88 2.62
N ALA A 121 3.20 -4.91 1.39
CA ALA A 121 3.01 -6.16 0.65
C ALA A 121 4.34 -6.77 0.19
N TRP A 122 5.33 -5.94 -0.14
CA TRP A 122 6.66 -6.39 -0.53
C TRP A 122 7.73 -5.34 -0.22
N VAL A 123 8.32 -5.47 0.97
CA VAL A 123 9.46 -4.65 1.39
C VAL A 123 10.72 -5.14 0.69
N LEU A 124 11.33 -4.26 -0.10
CA LEU A 124 12.59 -4.50 -0.81
C LEU A 124 13.70 -3.70 -0.13
N THR A 125 14.91 -4.23 -0.11
CA THR A 125 16.07 -3.45 0.33
C THR A 125 16.29 -2.24 -0.58
N ASN A 126 16.99 -1.22 -0.08
CA ASN A 126 17.26 0.00 -0.84
C ASN A 126 18.05 -0.29 -2.14
N TRP A 127 18.99 -1.25 -2.12
CA TRP A 127 19.71 -1.70 -3.31
C TRP A 127 18.85 -2.49 -4.32
N GLU A 128 18.00 -3.39 -3.85
CA GLU A 128 17.06 -4.11 -4.72
C GLU A 128 16.06 -3.15 -5.38
N THR A 129 15.59 -2.16 -4.63
CA THR A 129 14.68 -1.13 -5.14
C THR A 129 15.36 -0.29 -6.22
N PHE A 130 16.61 0.11 -6.02
CA PHE A 130 17.37 0.82 -7.04
C PHE A 130 17.55 -0.02 -8.31
N GLY A 131 17.93 -1.30 -8.16
CA GLY A 131 18.06 -2.24 -9.29
C GLY A 131 16.76 -2.40 -10.07
N LYS A 132 15.63 -2.57 -9.38
CA LYS A 132 14.29 -2.59 -9.97
C LYS A 132 14.02 -1.30 -10.76
N ASN A 133 14.31 -0.15 -10.18
CA ASN A 133 14.05 1.14 -10.82
C ASN A 133 14.89 1.37 -12.07
N ILE A 134 16.12 0.86 -12.15
CA ILE A 134 16.90 0.87 -13.40
C ILE A 134 16.18 0.06 -14.50
N VAL A 135 15.70 -1.14 -14.18
CA VAL A 135 14.99 -2.00 -15.13
C VAL A 135 13.69 -1.33 -15.60
N LEU A 136 12.93 -0.75 -14.66
CA LEU A 136 11.70 -0.01 -14.96
C LEU A 136 11.98 1.26 -15.77
N LEU A 137 13.07 1.98 -15.50
CA LEU A 137 13.47 3.16 -16.27
C LEU A 137 13.81 2.77 -17.72
N PHE A 138 14.54 1.67 -17.92
CA PHE A 138 14.80 1.13 -19.25
C PHE A 138 13.50 0.75 -19.98
N ALA A 139 12.60 0.05 -19.30
CA ALA A 139 11.29 -0.30 -19.86
C ALA A 139 10.49 0.96 -20.22
N ALA A 140 10.50 2.00 -19.37
CA ALA A 140 9.81 3.27 -19.60
C ALA A 140 10.37 4.00 -20.83
N MET A 141 11.70 4.04 -20.99
CA MET A 141 12.34 4.63 -22.17
C MET A 141 11.93 3.90 -23.46
N MET A 142 11.93 2.56 -23.46
CA MET A 142 11.53 1.76 -24.62
C MET A 142 10.05 1.96 -24.96
N ALA A 143 9.16 1.90 -23.97
CA ALA A 143 7.73 2.13 -24.15
C ALA A 143 7.44 3.55 -24.67
N PHE A 144 8.16 4.56 -24.17
CA PHE A 144 8.01 5.96 -24.61
C PHE A 144 8.50 6.19 -26.05
N ARG A 145 9.65 5.61 -26.41
CA ARG A 145 10.23 5.77 -27.77
C ARG A 145 9.39 5.05 -28.82
N HIS A 146 8.93 3.84 -28.52
CA HIS A 146 8.09 3.03 -29.41
C HIS A 146 6.59 3.16 -29.13
N ARG A 147 6.15 4.24 -28.47
CA ARG A 147 4.75 4.45 -28.06
C ARG A 147 3.71 4.32 -29.18
N ARG A 148 4.11 4.56 -30.44
CA ARG A 148 3.22 4.42 -31.61
C ARG A 148 2.90 2.96 -31.96
N MET A 149 3.76 2.02 -31.56
CA MET A 149 3.67 0.57 -31.82
C MET A 149 2.92 -0.19 -30.71
N LEU A 150 2.46 0.49 -29.66
CA LEU A 150 1.70 -0.14 -28.58
C LEU A 150 0.32 -0.58 -29.08
N VAL A 151 0.02 -1.87 -28.92
CA VAL A 151 -1.25 -2.47 -29.35
C VAL A 151 -2.37 -1.99 -28.45
N ARG A 152 -3.40 -1.38 -29.04
CA ARG A 152 -4.57 -0.89 -28.32
C ARG A 152 -5.55 -2.02 -28.08
N PHE A 153 -6.06 -2.10 -26.85
CA PHE A 153 -7.17 -2.97 -26.50
C PHE A 153 -8.52 -2.25 -26.52
N ILE A 154 -8.51 -0.90 -26.53
CA ILE A 154 -9.73 -0.07 -26.46
C ILE A 154 -9.72 0.99 -27.57
N SER A 155 -10.90 1.26 -28.13
CA SER A 155 -11.11 2.37 -29.07
C SER A 155 -10.89 3.73 -28.40
N VAL A 156 -10.54 4.73 -29.21
CA VAL A 156 -10.34 6.13 -28.76
C VAL A 156 -11.57 6.69 -28.06
N LYS A 157 -12.77 6.23 -28.44
CA LYS A 157 -14.03 6.80 -27.94
C LYS A 157 -14.40 6.31 -26.55
N MET A 158 -13.93 5.13 -26.15
CA MET A 158 -14.21 4.54 -24.84
C MET A 158 -13.06 4.73 -23.85
N GLU A 159 -11.93 5.27 -24.31
CA GLU A 159 -10.72 5.45 -23.51
C GLU A 159 -10.92 6.40 -22.31
N TRP A 160 -11.79 7.42 -22.46
CA TRP A 160 -12.14 8.34 -21.36
C TRP A 160 -12.96 7.65 -20.27
N LEU A 161 -13.83 6.71 -20.62
CA LEU A 161 -14.69 6.01 -19.67
C LEU A 161 -13.84 5.09 -18.78
N VAL A 162 -12.91 4.34 -19.39
CA VAL A 162 -11.94 3.52 -18.64
C VAL A 162 -11.07 4.39 -17.73
N SER A 163 -10.61 5.53 -18.24
CA SER A 163 -9.82 6.48 -17.45
C SER A 163 -10.59 6.99 -16.22
N LEU A 164 -11.84 7.41 -16.41
CA LEU A 164 -12.69 7.93 -15.36
C LEU A 164 -13.04 6.85 -14.33
N TYR A 165 -13.41 5.65 -14.79
CA TYR A 165 -13.73 4.53 -13.92
C TYR A 165 -12.52 4.09 -13.09
N THR A 166 -11.32 4.08 -13.68
CA THR A 166 -10.08 3.75 -12.96
C THR A 166 -9.81 4.72 -11.81
N LEU A 167 -9.96 6.02 -12.07
CA LEU A 167 -9.81 7.05 -11.04
C LEU A 167 -10.89 6.93 -9.96
N PHE A 168 -12.15 6.77 -10.37
CA PHE A 168 -13.26 6.56 -9.43
C PHE A 168 -12.99 5.36 -8.51
N PHE A 169 -12.63 4.21 -9.09
CA PHE A 169 -12.34 2.98 -8.35
C PHE A 169 -11.23 3.18 -7.31
N VAL A 170 -10.08 3.74 -7.71
CA VAL A 170 -8.94 3.87 -6.79
C VAL A 170 -9.23 4.88 -5.67
N PHE A 171 -9.93 5.99 -5.96
CA PHE A 171 -10.37 6.92 -4.92
C PHE A 171 -11.37 6.27 -3.96
N THR A 172 -12.42 5.59 -4.48
CA THR A 172 -13.39 4.90 -3.64
C THR A 172 -12.72 3.85 -2.76
N LEU A 173 -11.79 3.07 -3.29
CA LEU A 173 -11.02 2.09 -2.53
C LEU A 173 -10.21 2.75 -1.41
N SER A 174 -9.49 3.83 -1.72
CA SER A 174 -8.68 4.54 -0.71
C SER A 174 -9.52 5.19 0.37
N PHE A 175 -10.62 5.85 0.03
CA PHE A 175 -11.52 6.42 1.05
C PHE A 175 -12.18 5.33 1.90
N TYR A 176 -12.58 4.21 1.29
CA TYR A 176 -13.08 3.07 2.04
C TYR A 176 -12.05 2.53 3.03
N CYS A 177 -10.77 2.43 2.65
CA CYS A 177 -9.69 1.97 3.53
C CYS A 177 -9.15 3.04 4.50
N LEU A 178 -9.66 4.28 4.43
CA LEU A 178 -9.39 5.31 5.44
C LEU A 178 -10.44 5.28 6.54
N ASP A 179 -11.69 5.14 6.14
CA ASP A 179 -12.84 5.01 7.04
C ASP A 179 -12.83 3.65 7.76
N ARG A 180 -12.54 2.59 6.99
CA ARG A 180 -12.47 1.21 7.48
C ARG A 180 -11.05 0.70 7.44
N LEU A 181 -10.81 -0.44 8.09
CA LEU A 181 -9.52 -1.10 8.02
C LEU A 181 -9.15 -1.53 6.59
N PRO A 182 -7.84 -1.60 6.26
CA PRO A 182 -7.37 -2.08 4.98
C PRO A 182 -8.03 -3.40 4.57
N VAL A 183 -8.56 -3.43 3.36
CA VAL A 183 -9.21 -4.63 2.81
C VAL A 183 -8.26 -5.83 2.76
N LEU A 184 -6.96 -5.56 2.61
CA LEU A 184 -5.89 -6.54 2.70
C LEU A 184 -4.87 -6.05 3.73
N ASP A 185 -4.65 -6.85 4.76
CA ASP A 185 -3.66 -6.56 5.79
C ASP A 185 -2.38 -7.37 5.54
N PHE A 186 -1.33 -6.68 5.07
CA PHE A 186 -0.02 -7.28 4.82
C PHE A 186 0.89 -7.26 6.06
N ARG A 187 0.45 -6.63 7.14
CA ARG A 187 1.23 -6.42 8.37
C ARG A 187 1.26 -7.69 9.22
N PRO A 188 2.23 -7.80 10.15
CA PRO A 188 2.35 -8.96 11.04
C PRO A 188 1.12 -9.15 11.95
N TYR A 189 0.37 -8.08 12.26
CA TYR A 189 -0.80 -8.09 13.14
C TYR A 189 -2.13 -8.37 12.43
N LYS A 190 -2.12 -9.13 11.34
CA LYS A 190 -3.37 -9.50 10.66
C LYS A 190 -4.16 -10.54 11.46
N ILE A 191 -5.48 -10.60 11.21
CA ILE A 191 -6.37 -11.56 11.85
C ILE A 191 -5.87 -13.00 11.63
N GLY A 192 -5.86 -13.80 12.69
CA GLY A 192 -5.39 -15.18 12.71
C GLY A 192 -3.89 -15.37 12.95
N LYS A 193 -3.12 -14.29 13.13
CA LYS A 193 -1.71 -14.38 13.55
C LYS A 193 -1.58 -14.34 15.06
N ASN A 194 -0.59 -15.08 15.56
CA ASN A 194 -0.20 -15.06 16.96
C ASN A 194 0.97 -14.08 17.16
N ILE A 195 0.80 -13.14 18.09
CA ILE A 195 1.76 -12.07 18.37
C ILE A 195 3.03 -12.67 18.98
N LEU A 196 2.88 -13.55 19.98
CA LEU A 196 3.99 -14.20 20.66
C LEU A 196 4.83 -15.04 19.68
N GLU A 197 4.20 -15.86 18.84
CA GLU A 197 4.91 -16.58 17.78
C GLU A 197 5.63 -15.63 16.81
N GLY A 198 5.01 -14.49 16.48
CA GLY A 198 5.61 -13.46 15.63
C GLY A 198 6.82 -12.74 16.23
N MET A 199 6.97 -12.78 17.56
CA MET A 199 8.13 -12.26 18.31
C MET A 199 9.28 -13.26 18.38
N THR A 200 9.00 -14.55 18.18
CA THR A 200 10.03 -15.58 18.27
C THR A 200 10.89 -15.68 17.01
N MET A 201 12.16 -16.00 17.22
CA MET A 201 13.09 -16.34 16.15
C MET A 201 13.01 -17.84 15.85
N PRO A 202 12.86 -18.27 14.58
CA PRO A 202 12.89 -19.68 14.20
C PRO A 202 14.21 -20.34 14.63
N GLU A 203 14.14 -21.59 15.07
CA GLU A 203 15.33 -22.35 15.46
C GLU A 203 16.36 -22.40 14.31
N GLY A 204 17.57 -21.93 14.58
CA GLY A 204 18.69 -21.90 13.62
C GLY A 204 18.80 -20.63 12.77
N ALA A 205 17.88 -19.67 12.91
CA ALA A 205 18.06 -18.35 12.32
C ALA A 205 19.18 -17.58 13.05
N LYS A 206 20.02 -16.86 12.31
CA LYS A 206 21.09 -16.04 12.89
C LYS A 206 20.56 -14.62 13.15
N PRO A 207 20.81 -14.03 14.32
CA PRO A 207 20.43 -12.65 14.58
C PRO A 207 21.27 -11.69 13.71
N SER A 208 20.75 -10.48 13.49
CA SER A 208 21.50 -9.39 12.86
C SER A 208 22.77 -9.09 13.66
N VAL A 209 23.90 -9.06 12.96
CA VAL A 209 25.21 -8.77 13.58
C VAL A 209 25.53 -7.30 13.35
N TYR A 210 25.53 -6.55 14.44
CA TYR A 210 25.93 -5.15 14.46
C TYR A 210 27.40 -5.03 14.88
N GLU A 211 28.13 -4.15 14.21
CA GLU A 211 29.51 -3.80 14.56
C GLU A 211 29.54 -2.34 15.00
N SER A 212 29.98 -2.10 16.23
CA SER A 212 30.16 -0.75 16.77
C SER A 212 31.51 -0.19 16.32
N ILE A 213 31.46 0.89 15.56
CA ILE A 213 32.61 1.71 15.16
C ILE A 213 32.71 2.89 16.12
N PHE A 214 33.83 2.99 16.82
CA PHE A 214 34.18 4.08 17.71
C PHE A 214 34.99 5.13 16.94
N ILE A 215 34.50 6.37 16.93
CA ILE A 215 35.23 7.53 16.41
C ILE A 215 36.01 8.12 17.57
N LEU A 216 37.33 8.05 17.47
CA LEU A 216 38.27 8.47 18.49
C LEU A 216 39.19 9.57 17.94
N GLU A 217 39.58 10.53 18.77
CA GLU A 217 40.40 11.68 18.39
C GLU A 217 41.74 11.69 19.13
N LYS A 218 42.82 11.96 18.40
CA LYS A 218 44.15 12.17 18.95
C LYS A 218 44.87 13.25 18.16
N ASN A 219 45.39 14.28 18.85
CA ASN A 219 46.09 15.42 18.26
C ASN A 219 45.31 16.16 17.14
N GLY A 220 43.98 16.22 17.23
CA GLY A 220 43.12 16.87 16.23
C GLY A 220 42.76 16.00 15.01
N GLU A 221 43.27 14.76 14.92
CA GLU A 221 42.86 13.78 13.90
C GLU A 221 41.82 12.82 14.48
N LYS A 222 40.66 12.72 13.81
CA LYS A 222 39.61 11.74 14.11
C LYS A 222 39.82 10.47 13.28
N LYS A 223 39.78 9.30 13.92
CA LYS A 223 39.87 7.99 13.27
C LYS A 223 38.80 7.03 13.80
N GLU A 224 38.38 6.14 12.92
CA GLU A 224 37.39 5.10 13.17
C GLU A 224 38.08 3.80 13.60
N PHE A 225 37.59 3.19 14.68
CA PHE A 225 38.10 1.94 15.25
C PHE A 225 36.96 0.99 15.57
N THR A 226 37.16 -0.31 15.40
CA THR A 226 36.19 -1.33 15.84
C THR A 226 36.60 -1.86 17.21
N LEU A 227 35.74 -2.64 17.87
CA LEU A 227 36.06 -3.33 19.13
C LEU A 227 37.33 -4.21 19.01
N ASP A 228 37.52 -4.87 17.87
CA ASP A 228 38.67 -5.73 17.60
C ASP A 228 39.98 -4.95 17.40
N ASN A 229 39.89 -3.68 17.02
CA ASN A 229 41.04 -2.81 16.76
C ASN A 229 40.96 -1.53 17.62
N TYR A 230 40.47 -1.66 18.85
CA TYR A 230 40.31 -0.52 19.75
C TYR A 230 41.69 -0.01 20.21
N PRO A 231 41.98 1.30 20.10
CA PRO A 231 43.31 1.83 20.38
C PRO A 231 43.56 2.02 21.89
N ASP A 232 44.79 2.41 22.22
CA ASP A 232 45.23 2.66 23.59
C ASP A 232 44.57 3.92 24.22
N SER A 233 44.70 4.07 25.54
CA SER A 233 44.11 5.16 26.35
C SER A 233 44.56 6.58 25.97
N THR A 234 45.38 6.73 24.93
CA THR A 234 45.87 8.02 24.43
C THR A 234 44.92 8.71 23.45
N TRP A 235 43.84 8.01 23.09
CA TRP A 235 42.77 8.51 22.22
C TRP A 235 41.53 8.90 23.03
N THR A 236 40.91 10.02 22.66
CA THR A 236 39.70 10.52 23.32
C THR A 236 38.46 10.10 22.55
N PHE A 237 37.48 9.51 23.24
CA PHE A 237 36.21 9.12 22.64
C PHE A 237 35.41 10.34 22.16
N VAL A 238 34.93 10.30 20.92
CA VAL A 238 34.12 11.37 20.33
C VAL A 238 32.69 10.90 20.10
N ASP A 239 32.52 9.77 19.39
CA ASP A 239 31.22 9.28 18.94
C ASP A 239 31.26 7.76 18.69
N THR A 240 30.11 7.08 18.76
CA THR A 240 29.98 5.66 18.37
C THR A 240 28.93 5.54 17.29
N ARG A 241 29.26 4.85 16.21
CA ARG A 241 28.32 4.49 15.16
C ARG A 241 28.20 2.99 15.07
N THR A 242 26.99 2.48 15.22
CA THR A 242 26.70 1.07 15.01
C THR A 242 26.36 0.85 13.55
N ILE A 243 27.14 0.04 12.85
CA ILE A 243 26.84 -0.37 11.47
C ILE A 243 26.30 -1.80 11.47
N LEU A 244 25.27 -2.05 10.68
CA LEU A 244 24.78 -3.41 10.44
C LEU A 244 25.77 -4.12 9.51
N LYS A 245 26.51 -5.10 10.04
CA LYS A 245 27.55 -5.83 9.30
C LYS A 245 26.96 -6.97 8.49
N GLU A 246 26.04 -7.71 9.10
CA GLU A 246 25.31 -8.81 8.45
C GLU A 246 23.86 -8.75 8.88
N LYS A 247 22.95 -8.55 7.92
CA LYS A 247 21.51 -8.59 8.18
C LYS A 247 21.09 -10.03 8.44
N GLY A 248 20.70 -10.32 9.68
CA GLY A 248 20.21 -11.61 10.11
C GLY A 248 18.69 -11.68 9.99
N TYR A 249 18.10 -12.68 10.65
CA TYR A 249 16.66 -12.79 10.78
C TYR A 249 16.17 -11.81 11.86
N GLU A 250 15.28 -10.91 11.46
CA GLU A 250 14.53 -10.04 12.36
C GLU A 250 13.10 -10.60 12.50
N PRO A 251 12.60 -10.80 13.72
CA PRO A 251 11.22 -11.22 13.95
C PRO A 251 10.24 -10.26 13.28
N ALA A 252 9.12 -10.82 12.80
CA ALA A 252 8.08 -10.03 12.16
C ALA A 252 7.47 -9.01 13.13
N ILE A 253 7.51 -9.29 14.43
CA ILE A 253 7.11 -8.41 15.52
C ILE A 253 8.30 -8.29 16.47
N HIS A 254 8.89 -7.11 16.64
CA HIS A 254 10.07 -6.92 17.48
C HIS A 254 9.89 -5.87 18.59
N ASP A 255 8.93 -4.96 18.46
CA ASP A 255 8.73 -3.82 19.37
C ASP A 255 7.42 -3.90 20.17
N PHE A 256 6.83 -5.08 20.30
CA PHE A 256 5.61 -5.27 21.09
C PHE A 256 5.94 -5.36 22.59
N SER A 257 5.71 -4.28 23.33
CA SER A 257 5.82 -4.21 24.79
C SER A 257 4.68 -3.36 25.36
N MET A 258 3.96 -3.91 26.33
CA MET A 258 2.85 -3.27 27.02
C MET A 258 3.26 -2.93 28.44
N ILE A 259 3.52 -1.65 28.70
CA ILE A 259 3.86 -1.15 30.04
C ILE A 259 2.60 -0.59 30.68
N ASP A 260 2.11 -1.19 31.76
CA ASP A 260 0.96 -0.66 32.50
C ASP A 260 1.33 0.67 33.18
N LEU A 261 0.56 1.71 32.92
CA LEU A 261 0.84 3.05 33.47
C LEU A 261 0.53 3.15 34.96
N ASN A 262 -0.34 2.30 35.51
CA ASN A 262 -0.67 2.35 36.94
C ASN A 262 0.43 1.73 37.82
N THR A 263 1.05 0.65 37.32
CA THR A 263 2.04 -0.14 38.06
C THR A 263 3.47 0.10 37.59
N GLY A 264 3.66 0.54 36.34
CA GLY A 264 4.95 0.64 35.67
C GLY A 264 5.55 -0.71 35.26
N GLU A 265 4.78 -1.80 35.36
CA GLU A 265 5.23 -3.15 35.04
C GLU A 265 4.99 -3.49 33.57
N ASP A 266 5.89 -4.27 32.97
CA ASP A 266 5.68 -4.85 31.64
C ASP A 266 4.75 -6.08 31.79
N ILE A 267 3.54 -5.97 31.25
CA ILE A 267 2.49 -6.99 31.33
C ILE A 267 2.35 -7.79 30.02
N THR A 268 3.32 -7.69 29.11
CA THR A 268 3.25 -8.27 27.76
C THR A 268 3.01 -9.78 27.79
N ASP A 269 3.86 -10.52 28.50
CA ASP A 269 3.77 -11.98 28.56
C ASP A 269 2.45 -12.43 29.21
N ASP A 270 2.01 -11.74 30.25
CA ASP A 270 0.76 -12.03 30.96
C ASP A 270 -0.48 -11.83 30.08
N VAL A 271 -0.44 -10.83 29.19
CA VAL A 271 -1.53 -10.57 28.24
C VAL A 271 -1.49 -11.53 27.06
N LEU A 272 -0.30 -11.82 26.52
CA LEU A 272 -0.14 -12.69 25.36
C LEU A 272 -0.30 -14.19 25.66
N THR A 273 -0.09 -14.62 26.91
CA THR A 273 -0.28 -16.02 27.33
C THR A 273 -1.64 -16.28 27.97
N ASP A 274 -2.48 -15.25 28.12
CA ASP A 274 -3.80 -15.40 28.70
C ASP A 274 -4.71 -16.29 27.83
N ILE A 275 -5.26 -17.34 28.44
CA ILE A 275 -6.23 -18.24 27.81
C ILE A 275 -7.61 -17.60 27.61
N GLY A 276 -7.90 -16.53 28.36
CA GLY A 276 -9.10 -15.71 28.27
C GLY A 276 -9.09 -14.76 27.06
N TYR A 277 -10.18 -14.02 26.92
CA TYR A 277 -10.29 -12.98 25.92
C TYR A 277 -9.73 -11.66 26.47
N THR A 278 -8.94 -10.98 25.64
CA THR A 278 -8.44 -9.64 25.94
C THR A 278 -8.80 -8.70 24.79
N PHE A 279 -9.47 -7.61 25.12
CA PHE A 279 -9.67 -6.48 24.23
C PHE A 279 -8.48 -5.52 24.36
N LEU A 280 -7.95 -5.10 23.22
CA LEU A 280 -6.92 -4.09 23.11
C LEU A 280 -7.50 -2.93 22.30
N LEU A 281 -7.81 -1.82 22.97
CA LEU A 281 -8.14 -0.56 22.33
C LEU A 281 -6.83 0.13 21.96
N VAL A 282 -6.59 0.31 20.68
CA VAL A 282 -5.34 0.85 20.16
C VAL A 282 -5.58 2.31 19.74
N ALA A 283 -5.00 3.25 20.48
CA ALA A 283 -5.05 4.68 20.20
C ALA A 283 -3.63 5.22 20.07
N HIS A 284 -3.10 5.30 18.84
CA HIS A 284 -1.70 5.62 18.55
C HIS A 284 -1.25 6.89 19.29
N ARG A 285 -2.03 7.96 19.09
CA ARG A 285 -1.95 9.25 19.78
C ARG A 285 -3.37 9.59 20.23
N ILE A 286 -3.60 9.59 21.53
CA ILE A 286 -4.94 9.77 22.10
C ILE A 286 -5.48 11.19 21.87
N GLU A 287 -4.60 12.17 21.78
CA GLU A 287 -4.92 13.56 21.45
C GLU A 287 -5.39 13.76 20.00
N GLU A 288 -5.11 12.78 19.12
CA GLU A 288 -5.56 12.74 17.72
C GLU A 288 -6.63 11.66 17.48
N ALA A 289 -7.12 11.00 18.54
CA ALA A 289 -8.11 9.94 18.44
C ALA A 289 -9.51 10.51 18.17
N ASP A 290 -10.28 9.85 17.31
CA ASP A 290 -11.68 10.18 17.07
C ASP A 290 -12.50 9.92 18.36
N ASP A 291 -13.34 10.88 18.70
CA ASP A 291 -14.18 10.87 19.90
C ASP A 291 -15.66 10.55 19.59
N SER A 292 -15.98 10.23 18.34
CA SER A 292 -17.37 10.04 17.89
C SER A 292 -18.03 8.79 18.49
N ASN A 293 -17.27 7.72 18.73
CA ASN A 293 -17.78 6.41 19.16
C ASN A 293 -17.37 6.04 20.60
N ILE A 294 -17.04 7.02 21.45
CA ILE A 294 -16.61 6.79 22.84
C ILE A 294 -17.64 6.01 23.66
N ASP A 295 -18.93 6.34 23.53
CA ASP A 295 -19.99 5.68 24.29
C ASP A 295 -19.95 4.17 24.06
N LEU A 296 -19.75 3.76 22.81
CA LEU A 296 -19.64 2.36 22.42
C LEU A 296 -18.38 1.68 22.98
N ILE A 297 -17.26 2.40 23.02
CA ILE A 297 -16.02 1.90 23.63
C ILE A 297 -16.23 1.66 25.13
N ASN A 298 -16.89 2.59 25.82
CA ASN A 298 -17.20 2.46 27.25
C ASN A 298 -18.17 1.29 27.49
N GLU A 299 -19.18 1.09 26.65
CA GLU A 299 -20.08 -0.06 26.71
C GLU A 299 -19.33 -1.40 26.55
N ILE A 300 -18.33 -1.46 25.66
CA ILE A 300 -17.49 -2.67 25.52
C ILE A 300 -16.65 -2.90 26.77
N TYR A 301 -16.14 -1.84 27.38
CA TYR A 301 -15.42 -1.95 28.65
C TYR A 301 -16.34 -2.49 29.75
N ASP A 302 -17.54 -1.96 29.90
CA ASP A 302 -18.55 -2.44 30.86
C ASP A 302 -18.89 -3.91 30.62
N TYR A 303 -19.14 -4.29 29.36
CA TYR A 303 -19.36 -5.68 28.95
C TYR A 303 -18.18 -6.58 29.33
N SER A 304 -16.94 -6.09 29.17
CA SER A 304 -15.72 -6.82 29.52
C SER A 304 -15.63 -7.03 31.03
N VAL A 305 -15.94 -6.01 31.83
CA VAL A 305 -15.97 -6.09 33.29
C VAL A 305 -17.05 -7.07 33.78
N GLU A 306 -18.26 -7.00 33.21
CA GLU A 306 -19.38 -7.89 33.57
C GLU A 306 -19.05 -9.36 33.34
N HIS A 307 -18.38 -9.66 32.23
CA HIS A 307 -18.08 -11.04 31.80
C HIS A 307 -16.69 -11.53 32.23
N GLY A 308 -15.87 -10.68 32.84
CA GLY A 308 -14.53 -11.00 33.33
C GLY A 308 -13.47 -11.11 32.21
N TYR A 309 -13.63 -10.38 31.12
CA TYR A 309 -12.63 -10.26 30.06
C TYR A 309 -11.68 -9.10 30.35
N LYS A 310 -10.40 -9.25 29.98
CA LYS A 310 -9.42 -8.17 30.14
C LYS A 310 -9.63 -7.11 29.06
N PHE A 311 -9.39 -5.85 29.40
CA PHE A 311 -9.47 -4.73 28.48
C PHE A 311 -8.31 -3.77 28.78
N TYR A 312 -7.56 -3.36 27.77
CA TYR A 312 -6.48 -2.37 27.89
C TYR A 312 -6.51 -1.38 26.75
N CYS A 313 -6.28 -0.10 27.04
CA CYS A 313 -6.03 0.92 26.03
C CYS A 313 -4.52 1.13 25.83
N LEU A 314 -4.02 0.88 24.63
CA LEU A 314 -2.62 1.03 24.25
C LEU A 314 -2.40 2.39 23.58
N THR A 315 -1.44 3.17 24.08
CA THR A 315 -1.13 4.49 23.51
C THR A 315 0.34 4.87 23.64
N SER A 316 0.83 5.72 22.74
CA SER A 316 2.17 6.34 22.83
C SER A 316 2.13 7.76 23.40
N SER A 317 0.95 8.22 23.79
CA SER A 317 0.73 9.57 24.30
C SER A 317 1.25 9.75 25.73
N PRO A 318 1.67 10.96 26.10
CA PRO A 318 2.03 11.29 27.48
C PRO A 318 0.83 11.18 28.42
N GLU A 319 1.09 10.91 29.70
CA GLU A 319 0.07 10.81 30.76
C GLU A 319 -0.86 12.04 30.82
N GLU A 320 -0.34 13.25 30.60
CA GLU A 320 -1.15 14.47 30.57
C GLU A 320 -2.28 14.40 29.54
N GLN A 321 -2.01 13.87 28.35
CA GLN A 321 -3.03 13.71 27.30
C GLN A 321 -4.02 12.60 27.64
N ILE A 322 -3.57 11.58 28.36
CA ILE A 322 -4.43 10.48 28.83
C ILE A 322 -5.41 10.99 29.88
N GLU A 323 -4.97 11.81 30.84
CA GLU A 323 -5.87 12.40 31.84
C GLU A 323 -6.91 13.32 31.19
N LEU A 324 -6.49 14.15 30.22
CA LEU A 324 -7.42 14.97 29.44
C LEU A 324 -8.44 14.12 28.68
N TRP A 325 -8.01 12.98 28.13
CA TRP A 325 -8.92 12.03 27.49
C TRP A 325 -9.91 11.45 28.50
N LYS A 326 -9.46 10.98 29.67
CA LYS A 326 -10.35 10.45 30.72
C LYS A 326 -11.39 11.48 31.14
N ASP A 327 -10.98 12.72 31.38
CA ASP A 327 -11.88 13.81 31.75
C ASP A 327 -12.94 14.11 30.67
N LYS A 328 -12.53 14.03 29.39
CA LYS A 328 -13.41 14.30 28.24
C LYS A 328 -14.39 13.16 27.96
N THR A 329 -13.93 11.92 28.12
CA THR A 329 -14.60 10.72 27.60
C THR A 329 -15.27 9.86 28.67
N GLY A 330 -14.94 10.09 29.94
CA GLY A 330 -15.35 9.21 31.04
C GLY A 330 -14.67 7.84 31.01
N ALA A 331 -13.56 7.69 30.28
CA ALA A 331 -12.84 6.44 30.16
C ALA A 331 -12.33 5.91 31.52
N GLU A 332 -12.88 4.78 31.96
CA GLU A 332 -12.49 4.08 33.18
C GLU A 332 -11.56 2.89 32.93
N TYR A 333 -11.28 2.57 31.67
CA TYR A 333 -10.41 1.46 31.29
C TYR A 333 -8.93 1.72 31.60
N PRO A 334 -8.14 0.67 31.87
CA PRO A 334 -6.70 0.82 32.16
C PRO A 334 -5.91 1.13 30.89
N PHE A 335 -4.84 1.92 31.04
CA PHE A 335 -3.98 2.37 29.95
C PHE A 335 -2.59 1.73 30.03
N CYS A 336 -2.04 1.37 28.89
CA CYS A 336 -0.68 0.89 28.74
C CYS A 336 0.10 1.75 27.74
N GLN A 337 1.35 2.03 28.06
CA GLN A 337 2.28 2.69 27.17
C GLN A 337 2.87 1.69 26.18
N MET A 338 2.93 2.09 24.90
CA MET A 338 3.56 1.32 23.83
C MET A 338 4.11 2.25 22.73
N ASP A 339 5.01 1.74 21.91
CA ASP A 339 5.63 2.46 20.79
C ASP A 339 4.62 2.87 19.69
N ASP A 340 4.74 4.11 19.20
CA ASP A 340 3.86 4.73 18.20
C ASP A 340 3.86 3.99 16.85
N ILE A 341 5.03 3.55 16.38
CA ILE A 341 5.17 2.83 15.11
C ILE A 341 4.50 1.45 15.23
N THR A 342 4.66 0.80 16.38
CA THR A 342 4.04 -0.50 16.68
C THR A 342 2.52 -0.38 16.71
N LEU A 343 1.98 0.62 17.40
CA LEU A 343 0.55 0.91 17.43
C LEU A 343 -0.02 1.13 16.02
N LYS A 344 0.63 2.00 15.21
CA LYS A 344 0.26 2.25 13.80
C LYS A 344 0.32 0.99 12.94
N THR A 345 1.21 0.06 13.28
CA THR A 345 1.35 -1.22 12.56
C THR A 345 0.28 -2.22 13.00
N MET A 346 -0.17 -2.18 14.26
CA MET A 346 -1.23 -3.03 14.77
C MET A 346 -2.58 -2.74 14.12
N VAL A 347 -2.99 -1.47 13.99
CA VAL A 347 -4.28 -1.10 13.41
C VAL A 347 -4.15 0.21 12.62
N ARG A 348 -4.95 0.39 11.56
CA ARG A 348 -4.96 1.64 10.76
C ARG A 348 -6.15 2.53 11.16
N SER A 349 -6.46 2.58 12.44
CA SER A 349 -7.60 3.34 12.98
C SER A 349 -7.20 3.90 14.34
N ASN A 350 -7.69 5.08 14.70
CA ASN A 350 -7.32 5.79 15.93
C ASN A 350 -8.59 6.43 16.54
N PRO A 351 -9.28 5.76 17.48
CA PRO A 351 -8.94 4.47 18.06
C PRO A 351 -9.32 3.27 17.15
N GLY A 352 -8.76 2.10 17.40
CA GLY A 352 -9.18 0.85 16.78
C GLY A 352 -9.19 -0.29 17.79
N LEU A 353 -10.10 -1.26 17.65
CA LEU A 353 -10.26 -2.34 18.60
C LEU A 353 -9.69 -3.65 18.07
N ILE A 354 -8.95 -4.38 18.91
CA ILE A 354 -8.42 -5.71 18.61
C ILE A 354 -8.86 -6.69 19.69
N LEU A 355 -9.39 -7.84 19.28
CA LEU A 355 -9.69 -8.95 20.19
C LEU A 355 -8.62 -10.03 20.03
N ILE A 356 -7.94 -10.36 21.13
CA ILE A 356 -6.96 -11.43 21.18
C ILE A 356 -7.35 -12.52 22.17
N LYS A 357 -6.81 -13.72 21.96
CA LYS A 357 -6.92 -14.87 22.87
C LYS A 357 -5.67 -15.74 22.75
N ASN A 358 -4.97 -15.98 23.85
CA ASN A 358 -3.71 -16.72 23.89
C ASN A 358 -2.72 -16.21 22.83
N GLY A 359 -2.59 -14.88 22.73
CA GLY A 359 -1.72 -14.18 21.78
C GLY A 359 -2.21 -14.16 20.33
N THR A 360 -3.27 -14.90 19.99
CA THR A 360 -3.82 -14.94 18.64
C THR A 360 -4.85 -13.85 18.42
N ILE A 361 -4.69 -13.09 17.35
CA ILE A 361 -5.64 -12.05 16.94
C ILE A 361 -6.88 -12.71 16.34
N LEU A 362 -8.02 -12.59 17.02
CA LEU A 362 -9.29 -13.17 16.59
C LEU A 362 -10.05 -12.23 15.66
N ASN A 363 -10.06 -10.94 15.97
CA ASN A 363 -10.79 -9.95 15.20
C ASN A 363 -10.23 -8.54 15.41
N LYS A 364 -10.55 -7.64 14.46
CA LYS A 364 -10.10 -6.25 14.43
C LYS A 364 -11.21 -5.36 13.87
N TRP A 365 -11.35 -4.18 14.45
CA TRP A 365 -12.34 -3.18 14.05
C TRP A 365 -11.69 -1.80 13.98
N SER A 366 -12.11 -0.99 13.00
CA SER A 366 -11.91 0.45 13.04
C SER A 366 -12.96 1.07 13.95
N ASP A 367 -12.77 2.34 14.32
CA ASP A 367 -13.74 3.11 15.09
C ASP A 367 -15.18 2.99 14.53
N GLU A 368 -15.34 3.16 13.22
CA GLU A 368 -16.61 3.05 12.47
C GLU A 368 -17.25 1.66 12.43
N ASP A 369 -16.59 0.64 12.95
CA ASP A 369 -17.00 -0.77 12.90
C ASP A 369 -16.98 -1.46 14.27
N ILE A 370 -16.79 -0.70 15.35
CA ILE A 370 -16.79 -1.24 16.70
C ILE A 370 -18.12 -1.97 16.96
N PRO A 371 -18.10 -3.18 17.56
CA PRO A 371 -19.32 -3.94 17.82
C PRO A 371 -20.19 -3.27 18.88
N ASP A 372 -21.50 -3.24 18.64
CA ASP A 372 -22.47 -2.66 19.57
C ASP A 372 -23.12 -3.66 20.51
N GLU A 373 -23.93 -3.15 21.45
CA GLU A 373 -24.72 -3.94 22.40
C GLU A 373 -25.66 -4.97 21.71
N TYR A 374 -26.08 -4.73 20.46
CA TYR A 374 -26.94 -5.64 19.70
C TYR A 374 -26.16 -6.83 19.14
N VAL A 375 -24.83 -6.72 18.99
CA VAL A 375 -23.98 -7.85 18.63
C VAL A 375 -23.39 -8.53 19.87
N LEU A 376 -23.07 -7.79 20.93
CA LEU A 376 -22.52 -8.29 22.20
C LEU A 376 -23.61 -8.77 23.18
N THR A 377 -24.51 -9.63 22.70
CA THR A 377 -25.71 -10.07 23.44
C THR A 377 -25.47 -11.19 24.46
N ASP A 378 -24.33 -11.88 24.37
CA ASP A 378 -23.97 -13.02 25.24
C ASP A 378 -22.43 -13.06 25.37
N LYS A 379 -21.92 -14.01 26.14
CA LYS A 379 -20.50 -14.32 26.27
C LYS A 379 -19.80 -14.56 24.92
N LEU A 380 -18.57 -14.08 24.78
CA LEU A 380 -17.76 -14.20 23.56
C LEU A 380 -17.58 -15.66 23.11
N GLU A 381 -17.57 -16.62 24.02
CA GLU A 381 -17.50 -18.05 23.70
C GLU A 381 -18.68 -18.53 22.84
N ASN A 382 -19.85 -17.92 23.03
CA ASN A 382 -21.09 -18.27 22.34
C ASN A 382 -21.28 -17.45 21.05
N LEU A 383 -20.69 -16.26 20.99
CA LEU A 383 -20.81 -15.35 19.85
C LEU A 383 -19.87 -15.73 18.71
N SER A 384 -20.26 -15.35 17.48
CA SER A 384 -19.35 -15.43 16.33
C SER A 384 -18.18 -14.44 16.43
N LEU A 385 -18.35 -13.35 17.18
CA LEU A 385 -17.32 -12.33 17.42
C LEU A 385 -16.10 -12.90 18.16
N GLY A 386 -16.31 -13.80 19.13
CA GLY A 386 -15.24 -14.45 19.90
C GLY A 386 -14.59 -15.64 19.19
N LYS A 387 -14.97 -15.91 17.93
CA LYS A 387 -14.28 -16.84 17.06
C LYS A 387 -13.40 -16.05 16.10
N GLN A 388 -12.28 -16.65 15.68
CA GLN A 388 -11.44 -16.03 14.66
C GLN A 388 -12.28 -15.74 13.41
N LYS A 389 -12.36 -14.46 13.02
CA LYS A 389 -13.05 -14.05 11.80
C LYS A 389 -12.36 -14.71 10.63
N VAL A 390 -13.05 -15.63 9.95
CA VAL A 390 -12.53 -16.33 8.77
C VAL A 390 -12.60 -15.38 7.57
N SER A 391 -11.74 -14.37 7.54
CA SER A 391 -11.52 -13.57 6.34
C SER A 391 -10.50 -14.29 5.47
N SER A 392 -10.97 -14.91 4.39
CA SER A 392 -10.05 -15.44 3.38
C SER A 392 -9.58 -14.29 2.49
N ASP A 393 -8.31 -13.90 2.65
CA ASP A 393 -7.66 -12.88 1.84
C ASP A 393 -7.92 -13.13 0.34
N THR A 394 -7.90 -14.39 -0.12
CA THR A 394 -8.17 -14.75 -1.52
C THR A 394 -9.59 -14.43 -1.99
N HIS A 395 -10.61 -14.61 -1.13
CA HIS A 395 -11.98 -14.26 -1.48
C HIS A 395 -12.16 -12.75 -1.56
N THR A 396 -11.60 -12.01 -0.60
CA THR A 396 -11.64 -10.55 -0.57
C THR A 396 -10.92 -9.95 -1.78
N VAL A 397 -9.71 -10.43 -2.09
CA VAL A 397 -8.98 -10.07 -3.32
C VAL A 397 -9.83 -10.37 -4.55
N GLY A 398 -10.46 -11.55 -4.60
CA GLY A 398 -11.36 -11.94 -5.68
C GLY A 398 -12.50 -10.96 -5.87
N TYR A 399 -13.17 -10.53 -4.79
CA TYR A 399 -14.26 -9.56 -4.86
C TYR A 399 -13.79 -8.18 -5.34
N VAL A 400 -12.71 -7.64 -4.78
CA VAL A 400 -12.15 -6.34 -5.21
C VAL A 400 -11.73 -6.39 -6.68
N PHE A 401 -11.06 -7.48 -7.07
CA PHE A 401 -10.64 -7.71 -8.45
C PHE A 401 -11.84 -7.81 -9.40
N LEU A 402 -12.88 -8.58 -9.06
CA LEU A 402 -14.09 -8.71 -9.86
C LEU A 402 -14.84 -7.38 -9.94
N TRP A 403 -14.91 -6.63 -8.85
CA TRP A 403 -15.54 -5.31 -8.82
C TRP A 403 -14.86 -4.34 -9.77
N PHE A 404 -13.54 -4.42 -9.93
CA PHE A 404 -12.77 -3.67 -10.91
C PHE A 404 -12.92 -4.19 -12.35
N VAL A 405 -12.78 -5.50 -12.55
CA VAL A 405 -12.65 -6.11 -13.88
C VAL A 405 -13.98 -6.26 -14.59
N ILE A 406 -15.07 -6.60 -13.89
CA ILE A 406 -16.38 -6.82 -14.53
C ILE A 406 -16.87 -5.56 -15.27
N PRO A 407 -16.89 -4.36 -14.65
CA PRO A 407 -17.28 -3.14 -15.35
C PRO A 407 -16.37 -2.82 -16.56
N LEU A 408 -15.06 -3.07 -16.45
CA LEU A 408 -14.14 -2.89 -17.56
C LEU A 408 -14.40 -3.86 -18.71
N LEU A 409 -14.67 -5.14 -18.41
CA LEU A 409 -15.05 -6.13 -19.42
C LEU A 409 -16.36 -5.77 -20.12
N LEU A 410 -17.34 -5.21 -19.39
CA LEU A 410 -18.57 -4.70 -19.99
C LEU A 410 -18.29 -3.53 -20.93
N VAL A 411 -17.45 -2.58 -20.54
CA VAL A 411 -17.02 -1.45 -21.39
C VAL A 411 -16.32 -1.96 -22.65
N LEU A 412 -15.42 -2.93 -22.52
CA LEU A 412 -14.75 -3.59 -23.66
C LEU A 412 -15.76 -4.30 -24.58
N GLY A 413 -16.71 -5.04 -24.01
CA GLY A 413 -17.75 -5.74 -24.76
C GLY A 413 -18.62 -4.78 -25.57
N VAL A 414 -19.04 -3.67 -24.95
CA VAL A 414 -19.78 -2.59 -25.63
C VAL A 414 -18.93 -1.94 -26.71
N ASP A 415 -17.65 -1.66 -26.45
CA ASP A 415 -16.73 -1.08 -27.44
C ASP A 415 -16.62 -1.97 -28.68
N VAL A 416 -16.34 -3.27 -28.49
CA VAL A 416 -16.25 -4.25 -29.59
C VAL A 416 -17.57 -4.34 -30.36
N LEU A 417 -18.72 -4.33 -29.68
CA LEU A 417 -20.03 -4.34 -30.33
C LEU A 417 -20.28 -3.07 -31.16
N VAL A 418 -19.93 -1.90 -30.63
CA VAL A 418 -20.10 -0.61 -31.31
C VAL A 418 -19.16 -0.49 -32.50
N VAL A 419 -17.90 -0.93 -32.37
CA VAL A 419 -16.91 -0.96 -33.44
C VAL A 419 -17.39 -1.90 -34.55
N ARG A 420 -17.75 -3.15 -34.23
CA ARG A 420 -18.26 -4.11 -35.23
C ARG A 420 -19.54 -3.61 -35.92
N ARG A 421 -20.46 -2.97 -35.19
CA ARG A 421 -21.67 -2.37 -35.79
C ARG A 421 -21.33 -1.24 -36.76
N ARG A 422 -20.37 -0.38 -36.43
CA ARG A 422 -19.92 0.70 -37.32
C ARG A 422 -19.21 0.18 -38.55
N GLU A 423 -18.33 -0.81 -38.41
CA GLU A 423 -17.65 -1.44 -39.55
C GLU A 423 -18.67 -2.06 -40.52
N ARG A 424 -19.66 -2.80 -40.01
CA ARG A 424 -20.76 -3.33 -40.83
C ARG A 424 -21.55 -2.22 -41.53
N LYS A 425 -21.86 -1.12 -40.84
CA LYS A 425 -22.59 0.02 -41.43
C LYS A 425 -21.76 0.74 -42.50
N ASN A 426 -20.46 0.90 -42.28
CA ASN A 426 -19.54 1.52 -43.24
C ASN A 426 -19.32 0.61 -44.47
N ALA A 427 -19.21 -0.71 -44.27
CA ALA A 427 -19.13 -1.68 -45.37
C ALA A 427 -20.39 -1.65 -46.23
N LYS A 428 -21.58 -1.63 -45.61
CA LYS A 428 -22.86 -1.47 -46.32
C LYS A 428 -22.94 -0.16 -47.10
N ARG A 429 -22.49 0.96 -46.52
CA ARG A 429 -22.45 2.26 -47.21
C ARG A 429 -21.50 2.23 -48.42
N LYS A 430 -20.31 1.64 -48.28
CA LYS A 430 -19.37 1.50 -49.40
C LYS A 430 -19.94 0.66 -50.53
N GLN A 431 -20.60 -0.46 -50.20
CA GLN A 431 -21.31 -1.28 -51.20
C GLN A 431 -22.41 -0.49 -51.91
N GLN A 432 -23.21 0.30 -51.18
CA GLN A 432 -24.24 1.15 -51.78
C GLN A 432 -23.68 2.28 -52.66
N GLU A 433 -22.54 2.88 -52.28
CA GLU A 433 -21.83 3.87 -53.09
C GLU A 433 -21.22 3.26 -54.36
N GLU A 434 -20.65 2.06 -54.27
CA GLU A 434 -20.15 1.29 -55.43
C GLU A 434 -21.29 0.88 -56.37
N GLU A 435 -22.42 0.42 -55.83
CA GLU A 435 -23.63 0.12 -56.62
C GLU A 435 -24.19 1.36 -57.32
N MET A 436 -24.28 2.52 -56.64
CA MET A 436 -24.72 3.78 -57.26
C MET A 436 -23.77 4.22 -58.38
N LYS A 437 -22.44 4.22 -58.14
CA LYS A 437 -21.46 4.56 -59.18
C LYS A 437 -21.55 3.61 -60.38
N SER A 438 -21.78 2.32 -60.15
CA SER A 438 -21.94 1.35 -61.24
C SER A 438 -23.20 1.60 -62.07
N LYS A 439 -24.28 2.10 -61.45
CA LYS A 439 -25.53 2.47 -62.13
C LYS A 439 -25.37 3.78 -62.90
N GLU A 440 -24.70 4.79 -62.35
CA GLU A 440 -24.38 6.05 -63.05
C GLU A 440 -23.53 5.80 -64.30
N LEU A 441 -22.46 5.00 -64.20
CA LEU A 441 -21.62 4.59 -65.34
C LEU A 441 -22.38 3.84 -66.44
N LYS A 442 -23.40 3.04 -66.08
CA LYS A 442 -24.28 2.38 -67.06
C LYS A 442 -25.30 3.32 -67.70
N THR A 443 -25.63 4.43 -67.04
CA THR A 443 -26.63 5.40 -67.52
C THR A 443 -25.99 6.49 -68.38
N GLU A 444 -24.70 6.80 -68.19
CA GLU A 444 -23.93 7.71 -69.07
C GLU A 444 -23.45 7.06 -70.38
N ASN A 445 -23.53 5.72 -70.50
CA ASN A 445 -23.05 4.99 -71.68
C ASN A 445 -24.13 4.23 -72.49
N PRO A 446 -25.35 4.76 -72.80
CA PRO A 446 -26.39 3.95 -73.42
C PRO A 446 -26.32 3.81 -74.96
N LYS A 447 -25.31 4.34 -75.65
CA LYS A 447 -25.30 4.32 -77.13
C LYS A 447 -23.91 4.26 -77.77
N ILE A 448 -23.24 3.10 -77.72
CA ILE A 448 -22.35 2.63 -78.79
C ILE A 448 -22.40 1.10 -78.81
N GLU A 449 -23.54 0.51 -79.17
CA GLU A 449 -23.62 -0.91 -79.55
C GLU A 449 -24.93 -1.14 -80.31
N GLU A 450 -24.97 -0.64 -81.55
CA GLU A 450 -25.86 -1.14 -82.62
C GLU A 450 -25.28 -0.66 -83.96
N GLN A 451 -24.38 -1.46 -84.52
CA GLN A 451 -24.08 -1.50 -85.96
C GLN A 451 -24.12 -2.97 -86.38
N GLU A 452 -25.23 -3.38 -86.98
CA GLU A 452 -25.30 -4.30 -88.12
C GLU A 452 -26.52 -3.94 -88.98
#